data_AF-A0A8J4WKL3-F1
#
_entry.id   AF-A0A8J4WKL3-F1
#
_cell.length_a   1.000
_cell.length_b   1.000
_cell.length_c   1.000
_cell.angle_alpha   90.00
_cell.angle_beta   90.00
_cell.angle_gamma   90.00
#
_symmetry.space_group_name_H-M   'P 1'
#
loop_
_entity.id
_entity.type
_entity.pdbx_description
1 polymer ?
#
loop_
_entity_poly.entity_id
_entity_poly.type
_entity_poly.pdbx_seq_one_letter_code
_entity_poly.pdbx_strand_id
1 'polypeptide(L)'
;MTYFTILSFTRSRIRQIFRRFPFLFPLLLILTVTVVIYVLAISITSFTYLNTNYAASRIRDEEELRLAQALTRIYAWKQRGQFYPFQYGLSEGGRLPYTHLNFKPGLTFAILAPNRRLHDIDAYEPSYLTESLVQLLSAIDYDLSTYGRRFSFVNITICPTTDDVASFAELREISPLLHKDSIKPRLKPMDTLSIGCRTVLDTASCLTQSSTSLSDSDYVILLEDDMMAKKQMLDQLWRILLYFTSSASSKQTDDVADQDRRVLGLVQLHTPRSILRYTPHESASLVELFSLSSLLTFILFFFCLRSWYRPFFCVYNLLFVSCTFLLCTFIISLVGRGNWLIYLHRAFHHQSVTISAYPSAPSTGASALLTAKQARAVGDFLNTFSCKELDVRQSVSKAHLIHHYMSTHNVPIWRTMPNLVEHRGLYSMYQMDVNPHVIE
;
A
#
# COMPACT_ATOMS: atom_id res chain seq x y z
N MET A 1 48.64 43.85 -2.84
CA MET A 1 49.10 43.64 -1.45
C MET A 1 47.99 43.76 -0.40
N THR A 2 46.97 44.60 -0.60
CA THR A 2 45.84 44.81 0.32
C THR A 2 44.88 43.62 0.48
N TYR A 3 44.70 42.78 -0.55
CA TYR A 3 43.87 41.56 -0.44
C TYR A 3 44.47 40.49 0.49
N PHE A 4 45.80 40.38 0.54
CA PHE A 4 46.48 39.35 1.33
C PHE A 4 46.43 39.64 2.84
N THR A 5 46.42 40.92 3.23
CA THR A 5 46.31 41.38 4.61
C THR A 5 44.88 41.28 5.15
N ILE A 6 43.85 41.49 4.32
CA ILE A 6 42.45 41.30 4.73
C ILE A 6 42.13 39.81 4.94
N LEU A 7 42.67 38.92 4.08
CA LEU A 7 42.54 37.47 4.21
C LEU A 7 43.29 36.90 5.43
N SER A 8 44.46 37.45 5.78
CA SER A 8 45.22 36.99 6.96
C SER A 8 44.58 37.44 8.28
N PHE A 9 44.04 38.66 8.31
CA PHE A 9 43.38 39.23 9.50
C PHE A 9 42.05 38.54 9.82
N THR A 10 41.25 38.24 8.78
CA THR A 10 40.01 37.44 8.93
C THR A 10 40.31 36.01 9.39
N ARG A 11 41.33 35.35 8.83
CA ARG A 11 41.75 34.00 9.22
C ARG A 11 42.24 33.92 10.68
N SER A 12 42.91 34.96 11.16
CA SER A 12 43.37 35.10 12.55
C SER A 12 42.19 35.21 13.54
N ARG A 13 41.23 36.09 13.27
CA ARG A 13 40.02 36.25 14.11
C ARG A 13 39.14 35.01 14.09
N ILE A 14 38.97 34.37 12.94
CA ILE A 14 38.20 33.13 12.79
C ILE A 14 38.84 32.01 13.63
N ARG A 15 40.17 31.83 13.57
CA ARG A 15 40.88 30.86 14.44
C ARG A 15 40.71 31.17 15.93
N GLN A 16 40.72 32.44 16.31
CA GLN A 16 40.48 32.85 17.70
C GLN A 16 39.06 32.52 18.16
N ILE A 17 38.05 32.72 17.32
CA ILE A 17 36.65 32.39 17.59
C ILE A 17 36.48 30.87 17.74
N PHE A 18 37.03 30.04 16.85
CA PHE A 18 36.96 28.57 16.96
C PHE A 18 37.78 28.03 18.14
N ARG A 19 38.87 28.69 18.55
CA ARG A 19 39.59 28.35 19.80
C ARG A 19 38.77 28.69 21.04
N ARG A 20 38.00 29.78 21.01
CA ARG A 20 37.17 30.24 22.14
C ARG A 20 35.86 29.45 22.25
N PHE A 21 35.35 28.96 21.12
CA PHE A 21 34.12 28.19 21.00
C PHE A 21 34.35 26.96 20.10
N PRO A 22 34.99 25.90 20.62
CA PRO A 22 35.34 24.71 19.84
C PRO A 22 34.11 24.00 19.23
N PHE A 23 32.91 24.23 19.76
CA PHE A 23 31.64 23.69 19.25
C PHE A 23 31.15 24.35 17.95
N LEU A 24 31.63 25.55 17.59
CA LEU A 24 31.22 26.20 16.34
C LEU A 24 31.69 25.42 15.11
N PHE A 25 32.82 24.72 15.22
CA PHE A 25 33.37 23.94 14.11
C PHE A 25 32.48 22.73 13.75
N PRO A 26 32.11 21.84 14.69
CA PRO A 26 31.21 20.73 14.38
C PRO A 26 29.79 21.22 14.07
N LEU A 27 29.32 22.32 14.65
CA LEU A 27 28.03 22.93 14.29
C LEU A 27 28.01 23.36 12.82
N LEU A 28 29.05 24.07 12.39
CA LEU A 28 29.16 24.56 11.01
C LEU A 28 29.35 23.40 10.03
N LEU A 29 30.07 22.35 10.43
CA LEU A 29 30.18 21.09 9.67
C LEU A 29 28.81 20.40 9.51
N ILE A 30 28.02 20.29 10.57
CA ILE A 30 26.66 19.72 10.50
C ILE A 30 25.79 20.55 9.55
N LEU A 31 25.86 21.89 9.65
CA LEU A 31 25.06 22.80 8.83
C LEU A 31 25.48 22.76 7.35
N THR A 32 26.78 22.70 7.05
CA THR A 32 27.23 22.54 5.66
C THR A 32 26.84 21.18 5.10
N VAL A 33 26.96 20.10 5.87
CA VAL A 33 26.52 18.76 5.46
C VAL A 33 25.00 18.74 5.22
N THR A 34 24.18 19.34 6.08
CA THR A 34 22.72 19.45 5.82
C THR A 34 22.41 20.13 4.50
N VAL A 35 23.03 21.28 4.24
CA VAL A 35 22.78 22.07 3.03
C VAL A 35 23.26 21.32 1.79
N VAL A 36 24.43 20.69 1.84
CA VAL A 36 24.96 19.89 0.74
C VAL A 36 24.07 18.69 0.43
N ILE A 37 23.61 17.95 1.45
CA ILE A 37 22.69 16.83 1.27
C ILE A 37 21.36 17.30 0.66
N TYR A 38 20.82 18.43 1.14
CA TYR A 38 19.58 19.00 0.60
C TYR A 38 19.72 19.41 -0.87
N VAL A 39 20.80 20.11 -1.23
CA VAL A 39 21.06 20.53 -2.62
C VAL A 39 21.30 19.33 -3.53
N LEU A 40 22.03 18.30 -3.06
CA LEU A 40 22.22 17.06 -3.80
C LEU A 40 20.90 16.32 -4.01
N ALA A 41 20.04 16.23 -3.00
CA ALA A 41 18.73 15.60 -3.12
C ALA A 41 17.84 16.33 -4.15
N ILE A 42 17.80 17.67 -4.12
CA ILE A 42 17.07 18.48 -5.11
C ILE A 42 17.65 18.31 -6.51
N SER A 43 18.98 18.28 -6.63
CA SER A 43 19.65 18.17 -7.92
C SER A 43 19.45 16.79 -8.54
N ILE A 44 19.58 15.71 -7.78
CA ILE A 44 19.32 14.34 -8.25
C ILE A 44 17.87 14.19 -8.69
N THR A 45 16.93 14.68 -7.89
CA THR A 45 15.49 14.63 -8.24
C THR A 45 15.18 15.50 -9.44
N SER A 46 15.82 16.66 -9.63
CA SER A 46 15.61 17.49 -10.82
C SER A 46 16.24 16.91 -12.09
N PHE A 47 17.41 16.26 -11.98
CA PHE A 47 18.12 15.67 -13.12
C PHE A 47 17.48 14.39 -13.65
N THR A 48 16.81 13.61 -12.79
CA THR A 48 16.13 12.37 -13.20
C THR A 48 14.95 12.63 -14.16
N TYR A 49 14.42 13.86 -14.22
CA TYR A 49 13.29 14.22 -15.08
C TYR A 49 13.64 15.15 -16.25
N LEU A 50 14.92 15.40 -16.55
CA LEU A 50 15.30 16.37 -17.60
C LEU A 50 14.93 15.93 -19.03
N ASN A 51 14.65 14.64 -19.25
CA ASN A 51 14.13 14.12 -20.51
C ASN A 51 12.86 13.28 -20.27
N THR A 52 11.73 13.98 -20.20
CA THR A 52 10.39 13.39 -20.00
C THR A 52 10.07 12.32 -21.04
N ASN A 53 10.54 12.48 -22.28
CA ASN A 53 10.32 11.51 -23.36
C ASN A 53 11.11 10.22 -23.13
N TYR A 54 12.33 10.30 -22.58
CA TYR A 54 13.11 9.12 -22.24
C TYR A 54 12.51 8.36 -21.05
N ALA A 55 12.07 9.09 -20.02
CA ALA A 55 11.37 8.48 -18.88
C ALA A 55 10.06 7.79 -19.34
N ALA A 56 9.26 8.44 -20.18
CA ALA A 56 8.04 7.87 -20.73
C ALA A 56 8.33 6.63 -21.62
N SER A 57 9.36 6.68 -22.46
CA SER A 57 9.79 5.54 -23.28
C SER A 57 10.20 4.35 -22.42
N ARG A 58 10.95 4.58 -21.36
CA ARG A 58 11.40 3.51 -20.46
C ARG A 58 10.21 2.87 -19.72
N ILE A 59 9.28 3.68 -19.22
CA ILE A 59 8.06 3.16 -18.56
C ILE A 59 7.26 2.31 -19.55
N ARG A 60 7.11 2.78 -20.79
CA ARG A 60 6.42 2.04 -21.85
C ARG A 60 7.11 0.71 -22.19
N ASP A 61 8.43 0.70 -22.36
CA ASP A 61 9.17 -0.54 -22.65
C ASP A 61 9.02 -1.57 -21.50
N GLU A 62 9.05 -1.09 -20.25
CA GLU A 62 8.81 -1.92 -19.07
C GLU A 62 7.35 -2.44 -18.98
N GLU A 63 6.37 -1.69 -19.48
CA GLU A 63 4.97 -2.11 -19.63
C GLU A 63 4.81 -3.17 -20.73
N GLU A 64 5.32 -2.91 -21.94
CA GLU A 64 5.23 -3.85 -23.07
C GLU A 64 5.91 -5.18 -22.74
N LEU A 65 7.06 -5.15 -22.07
CA LEU A 65 7.75 -6.36 -21.61
C LEU A 65 6.91 -7.15 -20.60
N ARG A 66 6.25 -6.49 -19.65
CA ARG A 66 5.40 -7.16 -18.64
C ARG A 66 4.18 -7.79 -19.28
N LEU A 67 3.51 -7.08 -20.19
CA LEU A 67 2.40 -7.63 -20.95
C LEU A 67 2.84 -8.86 -21.75
N ALA A 68 3.99 -8.79 -22.44
CA ALA A 68 4.54 -9.93 -23.17
C ALA A 68 4.82 -11.13 -22.24
N GLN A 69 5.35 -10.89 -21.04
CA GLN A 69 5.53 -11.94 -20.03
C GLN A 69 4.20 -12.52 -19.54
N ALA A 70 3.19 -11.68 -19.32
CA ALA A 70 1.86 -12.09 -18.88
C ALA A 70 1.20 -12.98 -19.94
N LEU A 71 1.19 -12.54 -21.20
CA LEU A 71 0.68 -13.31 -22.33
C LEU A 71 1.43 -14.64 -22.48
N THR A 72 2.76 -14.63 -22.37
CA THR A 72 3.56 -15.86 -22.43
C THR A 72 3.13 -16.88 -21.37
N ARG A 73 2.84 -16.42 -20.13
CA ARG A 73 2.32 -17.30 -19.07
C ARG A 73 0.92 -17.81 -19.39
N ILE A 74 0.02 -16.95 -19.86
CA ILE A 74 -1.32 -17.33 -20.29
C ILE A 74 -1.27 -18.43 -21.34
N TYR A 75 -0.43 -18.26 -22.38
CA TYR A 75 -0.25 -19.27 -23.42
C TYR A 75 0.34 -20.57 -22.89
N ALA A 76 1.33 -20.49 -21.99
CA ALA A 76 1.89 -21.68 -21.35
C ALA A 76 0.83 -22.45 -20.55
N TRP A 77 -0.09 -21.76 -19.89
CA TRP A 77 -1.19 -22.39 -19.16
C TRP A 77 -2.26 -22.99 -20.07
N LYS A 78 -2.65 -22.25 -21.13
CA LYS A 78 -3.55 -22.76 -22.19
C LYS A 78 -2.99 -24.05 -22.81
N GLN A 79 -1.70 -24.10 -23.12
CA GLN A 79 -1.03 -25.29 -23.69
C GLN A 79 -1.03 -26.49 -22.75
N ARG A 80 -0.94 -26.27 -21.44
CA ARG A 80 -1.00 -27.34 -20.44
C ARG A 80 -2.41 -27.90 -20.22
N GLY A 81 -3.43 -27.34 -20.88
CA GLY A 81 -4.84 -27.69 -20.63
C GLY A 81 -5.27 -27.35 -19.20
N GLN A 82 -4.52 -26.49 -18.51
CA GLN A 82 -4.85 -26.05 -17.16
C GLN A 82 -5.94 -24.99 -17.28
N PHE A 83 -7.21 -25.43 -17.22
CA PHE A 83 -8.25 -24.56 -16.69
C PHE A 83 -7.81 -24.18 -15.28
N TYR A 84 -7.96 -22.91 -14.87
CA TYR A 84 -7.73 -22.48 -13.49
C TYR A 84 -9.06 -22.42 -12.73
N PRO A 85 -9.72 -23.54 -12.41
CA PRO A 85 -10.46 -23.58 -11.17
C PRO A 85 -9.43 -23.90 -10.08
N PHE A 86 -9.29 -23.10 -9.04
CA PHE A 86 -8.76 -23.64 -7.78
C PHE A 86 -9.81 -24.57 -7.14
N GLN A 87 -10.27 -25.58 -7.89
CA GLN A 87 -10.68 -26.83 -7.31
C GLN A 87 -9.39 -27.56 -7.01
N TYR A 88 -8.95 -27.45 -5.77
CA TYR A 88 -7.75 -28.11 -5.33
C TYR A 88 -7.76 -29.58 -5.80
N GLY A 89 -6.73 -30.03 -6.54
CA GLY A 89 -6.50 -31.44 -6.91
C GLY A 89 -5.99 -32.25 -5.71
N LEU A 90 -6.43 -33.51 -5.55
CA LEU A 90 -6.29 -34.31 -4.31
C LEU A 90 -4.83 -34.43 -3.82
N SER A 91 -4.65 -34.07 -2.54
CA SER A 91 -3.63 -34.55 -1.59
C SER A 91 -2.12 -34.40 -1.88
N GLU A 92 -1.64 -33.26 -2.38
CA GLU A 92 -0.23 -32.91 -2.16
C GLU A 92 -0.08 -32.02 -0.92
N GLY A 93 0.55 -32.57 0.12
CA GLY A 93 1.03 -31.78 1.25
C GLY A 93 2.07 -30.77 0.76
N GLY A 94 2.02 -29.55 1.28
CA GLY A 94 3.00 -28.52 0.93
C GLY A 94 4.42 -28.90 1.32
N ARG A 95 5.40 -28.22 0.72
CA ARG A 95 6.83 -28.36 1.05
C ARG A 95 7.17 -27.86 2.45
N LEU A 96 6.41 -26.88 2.95
CA LEU A 96 6.63 -26.25 4.25
C LEU A 96 5.43 -26.46 5.17
N PRO A 97 5.65 -26.79 6.46
CA PRO A 97 4.59 -26.78 7.45
C PRO A 97 4.10 -25.35 7.70
N TYR A 98 2.85 -25.21 8.12
CA TYR A 98 2.25 -23.92 8.50
C TYR A 98 1.38 -24.11 9.74
N THR A 99 1.18 -23.04 10.50
CA THR A 99 0.27 -23.06 11.66
C THR A 99 -1.17 -23.21 11.18
N HIS A 100 -1.85 -24.27 11.63
CA HIS A 100 -3.23 -24.54 11.27
C HIS A 100 -4.19 -23.59 11.99
N LEU A 101 -5.19 -23.12 11.25
CA LEU A 101 -6.36 -22.44 11.79
C LEU A 101 -7.38 -23.49 12.26
N ASN A 102 -8.18 -23.15 13.27
CA ASN A 102 -9.26 -24.02 13.77
C ASN A 102 -10.31 -24.32 12.68
N PHE A 103 -10.48 -23.41 11.73
CA PHE A 103 -11.29 -23.60 10.52
C PHE A 103 -10.45 -23.21 9.30
N LYS A 104 -10.65 -23.87 8.17
CA LYS A 104 -10.01 -23.49 6.90
C LYS A 104 -10.88 -22.43 6.21
N PRO A 105 -10.45 -21.16 6.15
CA PRO A 105 -11.25 -20.13 5.51
C PRO A 105 -11.22 -20.24 3.99
N GLY A 106 -12.32 -19.85 3.36
CA GLY A 106 -12.37 -19.62 1.92
C GLY A 106 -11.98 -18.19 1.58
N LEU A 107 -11.33 -18.01 0.43
CA LEU A 107 -11.01 -16.69 -0.12
C LEU A 107 -11.70 -16.51 -1.47
N THR A 108 -12.29 -15.34 -1.69
CA THR A 108 -12.79 -14.92 -3.01
C THR A 108 -12.18 -13.58 -3.38
N PHE A 109 -11.39 -13.54 -4.46
CA PHE A 109 -10.89 -12.32 -5.06
C PHE A 109 -11.96 -11.73 -5.98
N ALA A 110 -12.51 -10.58 -5.61
CA ALA A 110 -13.46 -9.81 -6.39
C ALA A 110 -12.72 -8.68 -7.11
N ILE A 111 -12.49 -8.84 -8.42
CA ILE A 111 -11.73 -7.91 -9.25
C ILE A 111 -12.72 -7.02 -10.02
N LEU A 112 -12.73 -5.73 -9.69
CA LEU A 112 -13.42 -4.72 -10.50
C LEU A 112 -12.60 -4.46 -11.76
N ALA A 113 -13.21 -4.71 -12.92
CA ALA A 113 -12.54 -4.60 -14.21
C ALA A 113 -13.20 -3.50 -15.06
N PRO A 114 -12.74 -2.23 -14.93
CA PRO A 114 -13.24 -1.15 -15.75
C PRO A 114 -12.87 -1.34 -17.23
N ASN A 115 -13.84 -1.19 -18.14
CA ASN A 115 -13.51 -1.02 -19.57
C ASN A 115 -13.01 0.41 -19.77
N ARG A 116 -11.69 0.58 -19.75
CA ARG A 116 -11.00 1.89 -19.71
C ARG A 116 -11.37 2.77 -20.93
N ARG A 117 -11.51 2.17 -22.11
CA ARG A 117 -12.04 2.80 -23.34
C ARG A 117 -13.43 3.42 -23.19
N LEU A 118 -14.31 2.84 -22.38
CA LEU A 118 -15.66 3.36 -22.14
C LEU A 118 -15.73 4.37 -20.99
N HIS A 119 -14.66 4.50 -20.21
CA HIS A 119 -14.57 5.46 -19.10
C HIS A 119 -13.71 6.69 -19.43
N ASP A 120 -13.30 6.86 -20.70
CA ASP A 120 -12.36 7.88 -21.15
C ASP A 120 -11.04 7.88 -20.33
N ILE A 121 -10.69 6.71 -19.77
CA ILE A 121 -9.44 6.50 -19.02
C ILE A 121 -8.38 6.08 -20.03
N ASP A 122 -7.72 7.08 -20.61
CA ASP A 122 -6.52 6.99 -21.45
C ASP A 122 -6.68 6.32 -22.84
N ALA A 123 -5.96 6.84 -23.83
CA ALA A 123 -5.81 6.25 -25.17
C ALA A 123 -4.57 5.33 -25.28
N TYR A 124 -3.72 5.36 -24.24
CA TYR A 124 -2.62 4.43 -24.03
C TYR A 124 -3.10 3.37 -23.03
N GLU A 125 -3.71 2.27 -23.49
CA GLU A 125 -4.21 1.20 -22.60
C GLU A 125 -3.16 0.08 -22.43
N PRO A 126 -2.50 -0.06 -21.26
CA PRO A 126 -1.88 -1.33 -20.87
C PRO A 126 -2.98 -2.32 -20.50
N SER A 127 -2.79 -3.59 -20.84
CA SER A 127 -3.70 -4.67 -20.45
C SER A 127 -3.53 -5.02 -18.96
N TYR A 128 -3.92 -4.09 -18.07
CA TYR A 128 -3.73 -4.19 -16.63
C TYR A 128 -4.48 -5.37 -16.02
N LEU A 129 -5.71 -5.66 -16.47
CA LEU A 129 -6.47 -6.81 -15.98
C LEU A 129 -5.73 -8.12 -16.28
N THR A 130 -5.13 -8.21 -17.47
CA THR A 130 -4.33 -9.35 -17.89
C THR A 130 -3.11 -9.53 -16.99
N GLU A 131 -2.36 -8.45 -16.74
CA GLU A 131 -1.19 -8.47 -15.86
C GLU A 131 -1.54 -8.81 -14.40
N SER A 132 -2.55 -8.15 -13.83
CA SER A 132 -2.95 -8.33 -12.43
C SER A 132 -3.46 -9.74 -12.17
N LEU A 133 -4.26 -10.29 -13.08
CA LEU A 133 -4.73 -11.66 -12.99
C LEU A 133 -3.57 -12.66 -13.08
N VAL A 134 -2.64 -12.48 -14.02
CA VAL A 134 -1.48 -13.39 -14.14
C VAL A 134 -0.62 -13.36 -12.87
N GLN A 135 -0.40 -12.18 -12.29
CA GLN A 135 0.33 -12.05 -11.03
C GLN A 135 -0.41 -12.71 -9.87
N LEU A 136 -1.73 -12.50 -9.77
CA LEU A 136 -2.57 -13.15 -8.77
C LEU A 136 -2.51 -14.67 -8.88
N LEU A 137 -2.73 -15.22 -10.07
CA LEU A 137 -2.65 -16.66 -10.33
C LEU A 137 -1.27 -17.23 -9.98
N SER A 138 -0.20 -16.50 -10.33
CA SER A 138 1.17 -16.88 -9.97
C SER A 138 1.41 -16.87 -8.45
N ALA A 139 0.83 -15.91 -7.73
CA ALA A 139 0.92 -15.86 -6.26
C ALA A 139 0.15 -17.02 -5.61
N ILE A 140 -1.01 -17.40 -6.16
CA ILE A 140 -1.78 -18.54 -5.66
C ILE A 140 -1.05 -19.86 -5.93
N ASP A 141 -0.49 -20.04 -7.13
CA ASP A 141 0.31 -21.23 -7.48
C ASP A 141 1.56 -21.36 -6.59
N TYR A 142 2.23 -20.22 -6.31
CA TYR A 142 3.33 -20.19 -5.36
C TYR A 142 2.89 -20.59 -3.95
N ASP A 143 1.74 -20.12 -3.47
CA ASP A 143 1.22 -20.49 -2.16
C ASP A 143 0.90 -21.99 -2.07
N LEU A 144 0.21 -22.51 -3.08
CA LEU A 144 -0.21 -23.90 -3.17
C LEU A 144 1.01 -24.84 -3.21
N SER A 145 2.00 -24.53 -4.05
CA SER A 145 3.24 -25.33 -4.13
C SER A 145 4.09 -25.26 -2.86
N THR A 146 3.95 -24.20 -2.07
CA THR A 146 4.73 -23.99 -0.83
C THR A 146 4.08 -24.66 0.37
N TYR A 147 2.79 -24.41 0.61
CA TYR A 147 2.08 -24.80 1.83
C TYR A 147 0.97 -25.83 1.61
N GLY A 148 0.66 -26.16 0.36
CA GLY A 148 -0.47 -27.02 0.03
C GLY A 148 -1.80 -26.34 0.37
N ARG A 149 -2.82 -27.15 0.67
CA ARG A 149 -4.19 -26.67 0.87
C ARG A 149 -4.45 -26.14 2.29
N ARG A 150 -4.11 -24.87 2.51
CA ARG A 150 -4.43 -24.18 3.78
C ARG A 150 -5.75 -23.42 3.78
N PHE A 151 -6.16 -22.86 2.63
CA PHE A 151 -7.51 -22.33 2.44
C PHE A 151 -8.48 -23.44 2.01
N SER A 152 -9.79 -23.27 2.27
CA SER A 152 -10.83 -24.24 1.85
C SER A 152 -11.13 -24.15 0.36
N PHE A 153 -11.08 -22.93 -0.19
CA PHE A 153 -11.11 -22.61 -1.62
C PHE A 153 -10.45 -21.24 -1.87
N VAL A 154 -10.03 -21.01 -3.12
CA VAL A 154 -9.59 -19.69 -3.59
C VAL A 154 -10.32 -19.38 -4.90
N ASN A 155 -11.35 -18.55 -4.86
CA ASN A 155 -12.13 -18.19 -6.03
C ASN A 155 -11.68 -16.85 -6.60
N ILE A 156 -11.82 -16.68 -7.91
CA ILE A 156 -11.65 -15.41 -8.60
C ILE A 156 -12.98 -15.06 -9.25
N THR A 157 -13.48 -13.87 -8.95
CA THR A 157 -14.67 -13.26 -9.52
C THR A 157 -14.26 -11.98 -10.21
N ILE A 158 -14.53 -11.86 -11.51
CA ILE A 158 -14.29 -10.65 -12.29
C ILE A 158 -15.63 -9.96 -12.53
N CYS A 159 -15.67 -8.68 -12.19
CA CYS A 159 -16.83 -7.81 -12.33
C CYS A 159 -16.53 -6.75 -13.40
N PRO A 160 -16.77 -7.05 -14.69
CA PRO A 160 -16.67 -6.06 -15.76
C PRO A 160 -17.65 -4.90 -15.50
N THR A 161 -17.18 -3.66 -15.67
CA THR A 161 -18.03 -2.46 -15.54
C THR A 161 -18.74 -2.09 -16.85
N THR A 162 -18.77 -2.99 -17.83
CA THR A 162 -19.35 -2.80 -19.17
C THR A 162 -20.55 -3.72 -19.36
N ASP A 163 -21.58 -3.23 -20.04
CA ASP A 163 -22.74 -4.04 -20.41
C ASP A 163 -22.39 -5.04 -21.52
N ASP A 164 -21.50 -4.65 -22.43
CA ASP A 164 -20.97 -5.53 -23.47
C ASP A 164 -19.68 -6.20 -23.00
N VAL A 165 -19.86 -7.36 -22.37
CA VAL A 165 -18.77 -8.21 -21.88
C VAL A 165 -17.99 -8.85 -23.04
N ALA A 166 -18.64 -9.08 -24.19
CA ALA A 166 -18.06 -9.78 -25.32
C ALA A 166 -17.03 -8.92 -26.09
N SER A 167 -17.22 -7.60 -26.12
CA SER A 167 -16.25 -6.67 -26.73
C SER A 167 -15.07 -6.33 -25.81
N PHE A 168 -15.07 -6.77 -24.55
CA PHE A 168 -13.96 -6.52 -23.64
C PHE A 168 -12.76 -7.41 -23.98
N ALA A 169 -11.81 -6.86 -24.75
CA ALA A 169 -10.68 -7.60 -25.32
C ALA A 169 -9.83 -8.34 -24.28
N GLU A 170 -9.50 -7.70 -23.15
CA GLU A 170 -8.73 -8.34 -22.08
C GLU A 170 -9.45 -9.53 -21.46
N LEU A 171 -10.76 -9.37 -21.25
CA LEU A 171 -11.59 -10.43 -20.70
C LEU A 171 -11.67 -11.63 -21.64
N ARG A 172 -11.70 -11.39 -22.97
CA ARG A 172 -11.64 -12.46 -23.96
C ARG A 172 -10.35 -13.27 -23.86
N GLU A 173 -9.21 -12.63 -23.61
CA GLU A 173 -7.92 -13.32 -23.50
C GLU A 173 -7.82 -14.21 -22.25
N ILE A 174 -8.37 -13.75 -21.12
CA ILE A 174 -8.30 -14.43 -19.82
C ILE A 174 -9.47 -15.36 -19.53
N SER A 175 -10.65 -15.14 -20.15
CA SER A 175 -11.85 -15.95 -19.92
C SER A 175 -11.65 -17.45 -20.05
N PRO A 176 -10.81 -17.98 -20.98
CA PRO A 176 -10.59 -19.43 -21.07
C PRO A 176 -9.86 -20.02 -19.86
N LEU A 177 -9.18 -19.18 -19.08
CA LEU A 177 -8.49 -19.61 -17.86
C LEU A 177 -9.45 -19.70 -16.67
N LEU A 178 -10.55 -18.96 -16.68
CA LEU A 178 -11.44 -18.82 -15.54
C LEU A 178 -12.60 -19.81 -15.60
N HIS A 179 -13.24 -20.05 -14.46
CA HIS A 179 -14.49 -20.80 -14.43
C HIS A 179 -15.59 -20.00 -15.14
N LYS A 180 -16.56 -20.67 -15.77
CA LYS A 180 -17.67 -19.99 -16.48
C LYS A 180 -18.41 -18.99 -15.59
N ASP A 181 -18.56 -19.32 -14.32
CA ASP A 181 -19.25 -18.48 -13.33
C ASP A 181 -18.36 -17.41 -12.68
N SER A 182 -17.06 -17.34 -13.02
CA SER A 182 -16.13 -16.34 -12.49
C SER A 182 -16.42 -14.94 -13.02
N ILE A 183 -17.01 -14.80 -14.21
CA ILE A 183 -17.31 -13.51 -14.80
C ILE A 183 -18.76 -13.16 -14.44
N LYS A 184 -18.95 -12.08 -13.67
CA LYS A 184 -20.28 -11.65 -13.23
C LYS A 184 -20.71 -10.41 -14.01
N PRO A 185 -21.81 -10.47 -14.77
CA PRO A 185 -22.27 -9.31 -15.51
C PRO A 185 -22.72 -8.20 -14.57
N ARG A 186 -22.61 -6.96 -15.04
CA ARG A 186 -23.10 -5.78 -14.34
C ARG A 186 -24.61 -5.93 -14.04
N LEU A 187 -25.02 -5.61 -12.80
CA LEU A 187 -26.43 -5.76 -12.38
C LEU A 187 -27.33 -4.61 -12.85
N LYS A 188 -26.77 -3.42 -13.04
CA LYS A 188 -27.48 -2.21 -13.47
C LYS A 188 -26.89 -1.75 -14.79
N PRO A 189 -27.69 -1.36 -15.79
CA PRO A 189 -27.18 -0.94 -17.09
C PRO A 189 -26.24 0.28 -16.97
N MET A 190 -25.44 0.49 -18.01
CA MET A 190 -24.57 1.65 -18.16
C MET A 190 -25.41 2.89 -18.52
N ASP A 191 -26.00 3.51 -17.50
CA ASP A 191 -26.76 4.75 -17.66
C ASP A 191 -25.80 5.95 -17.93
N THR A 192 -26.32 7.08 -18.43
CA THR A 192 -25.60 8.35 -18.73
C THR A 192 -25.07 9.11 -17.50
N LEU A 193 -24.74 8.37 -16.45
CA LEU A 193 -24.36 8.83 -15.12
C LEU A 193 -22.90 9.32 -15.07
N SER A 194 -22.58 10.08 -14.01
CA SER A 194 -21.19 10.44 -13.71
C SER A 194 -20.33 9.20 -13.46
N ILE A 195 -19.03 9.32 -13.78
CA ILE A 195 -18.02 8.29 -13.50
C ILE A 195 -17.99 7.94 -12.00
N GLY A 196 -18.12 8.95 -11.13
CA GLY A 196 -18.19 8.77 -9.68
C GLY A 196 -19.32 7.83 -9.26
N CYS A 197 -20.56 8.07 -9.73
CA CYS A 197 -21.67 7.18 -9.39
C CYS A 197 -21.46 5.76 -9.92
N ARG A 198 -21.00 5.63 -11.18
CA ARG A 198 -20.76 4.33 -11.81
C ARG A 198 -19.83 3.47 -10.95
N THR A 199 -18.72 4.04 -10.47
CA THR A 199 -17.77 3.29 -9.64
C THR A 199 -18.35 2.79 -8.32
N VAL A 200 -19.23 3.57 -7.69
CA VAL A 200 -19.89 3.18 -6.44
C VAL A 200 -20.82 2.00 -6.68
N LEU A 201 -21.67 2.08 -7.72
CA LEU A 201 -22.63 1.03 -8.05
C LEU A 201 -21.97 -0.25 -8.58
N ASP A 202 -20.88 -0.11 -9.33
CA ASP A 202 -20.10 -1.25 -9.83
C ASP A 202 -19.41 -1.98 -8.66
N THR A 203 -18.85 -1.21 -7.71
CA THR A 203 -18.29 -1.77 -6.47
C THR A 203 -19.36 -2.48 -5.65
N ALA A 204 -20.54 -1.86 -5.49
CA ALA A 204 -21.66 -2.43 -4.77
C ALA A 204 -22.11 -3.77 -5.38
N SER A 205 -22.29 -3.78 -6.70
CA SER A 205 -22.69 -4.97 -7.45
C SER A 205 -21.66 -6.08 -7.33
N CYS A 206 -20.37 -5.75 -7.46
CA CYS A 206 -19.29 -6.72 -7.38
C CYS A 206 -19.16 -7.34 -5.98
N LEU A 207 -19.24 -6.53 -4.92
CA LEU A 207 -19.22 -7.03 -3.54
C LEU A 207 -20.42 -7.93 -3.26
N THR A 208 -21.62 -7.55 -3.71
CA THR A 208 -22.84 -8.34 -3.50
C THR A 208 -22.76 -9.68 -4.25
N GLN A 209 -22.43 -9.66 -5.54
CA GLN A 209 -22.35 -10.87 -6.37
C GLN A 209 -21.24 -11.83 -5.92
N SER A 210 -20.08 -11.30 -5.49
CA SER A 210 -18.96 -12.12 -5.04
C SER A 210 -19.17 -12.75 -3.65
N SER A 211 -20.09 -12.23 -2.84
CA SER A 211 -20.33 -12.67 -1.46
C SER A 211 -21.63 -13.44 -1.25
N THR A 212 -22.56 -13.44 -2.22
CA THR A 212 -23.90 -14.02 -2.07
C THR A 212 -23.88 -15.52 -1.74
N SER A 213 -22.95 -16.28 -2.32
CA SER A 213 -22.84 -17.73 -2.13
C SER A 213 -21.83 -18.16 -1.05
N LEU A 214 -21.20 -17.21 -0.35
CA LEU A 214 -20.14 -17.47 0.61
C LEU A 214 -20.70 -17.59 2.03
N SER A 215 -20.06 -18.43 2.85
CA SER A 215 -20.38 -18.49 4.28
C SER A 215 -19.95 -17.21 5.00
N ASP A 216 -20.60 -16.86 6.11
CA ASP A 216 -20.22 -15.68 6.92
C ASP A 216 -18.76 -15.72 7.39
N SER A 217 -18.17 -16.92 7.51
CA SER A 217 -16.79 -17.16 7.92
C SER A 217 -15.74 -17.05 6.80
N ASP A 218 -16.18 -16.96 5.54
CA ASP A 218 -15.28 -16.79 4.39
C ASP A 218 -14.92 -15.32 4.19
N TYR A 219 -13.89 -15.08 3.38
CA TYR A 219 -13.38 -13.74 3.12
C TYR A 219 -13.49 -13.35 1.65
N VAL A 220 -13.76 -12.06 1.44
CA VAL A 220 -13.78 -11.41 0.13
C VAL A 220 -12.64 -10.41 0.07
N ILE A 221 -11.87 -10.46 -1.00
CA ILE A 221 -10.78 -9.54 -1.28
C ILE A 221 -11.19 -8.70 -2.48
N LEU A 222 -11.56 -7.45 -2.25
CA LEU A 222 -11.82 -6.48 -3.30
C LEU A 222 -10.50 -6.00 -3.89
N LEU A 223 -10.37 -6.06 -5.22
CA LEU A 223 -9.24 -5.55 -5.99
C LEU A 223 -9.75 -4.78 -7.21
N GLU A 224 -8.91 -3.90 -7.73
CA GLU A 224 -9.08 -3.30 -9.06
C GLU A 224 -8.12 -3.93 -10.07
N ASP A 225 -8.39 -3.73 -11.36
CA ASP A 225 -7.60 -4.27 -12.47
C ASP A 225 -6.13 -3.83 -12.46
N ASP A 226 -5.82 -2.66 -11.89
CA ASP A 226 -4.46 -2.10 -11.76
C ASP A 226 -3.75 -2.43 -10.44
N MET A 227 -4.34 -3.32 -9.62
CA MET A 227 -3.76 -3.80 -8.36
C MET A 227 -3.04 -5.13 -8.55
N MET A 228 -1.71 -5.07 -8.56
CA MET A 228 -0.83 -6.22 -8.80
C MET A 228 -0.53 -6.97 -7.50
N ALA A 229 -0.91 -8.25 -7.44
CA ALA A 229 -0.65 -9.09 -6.26
C ALA A 229 0.84 -9.39 -6.09
N LYS A 230 1.39 -9.13 -4.91
CA LYS A 230 2.76 -9.57 -4.61
C LYS A 230 2.82 -11.09 -4.46
N LYS A 231 3.94 -11.68 -4.83
CA LYS A 231 4.18 -13.14 -4.73
C LYS A 231 3.86 -13.73 -3.34
N GLN A 232 4.11 -12.99 -2.27
CA GLN A 232 3.87 -13.43 -0.89
C GLN A 232 2.47 -13.09 -0.36
N MET A 233 1.58 -12.49 -1.17
CA MET A 233 0.29 -11.98 -0.70
C MET A 233 -0.52 -13.02 0.09
N LEU A 234 -0.64 -14.26 -0.39
CA LEU A 234 -1.41 -15.29 0.32
C LEU A 234 -0.75 -15.71 1.63
N ASP A 235 0.59 -15.88 1.67
CA ASP A 235 1.34 -16.14 2.91
C ASP A 235 1.03 -15.09 3.97
N GLN A 236 1.06 -13.85 3.54
CA GLN A 236 0.80 -12.70 4.39
C GLN A 236 -0.67 -12.62 4.83
N LEU A 237 -1.64 -12.92 3.96
CA LEU A 237 -3.05 -13.02 4.32
C LEU A 237 -3.30 -14.11 5.36
N TRP A 238 -2.69 -15.28 5.22
CA TRP A 238 -2.83 -16.38 6.19
C TRP A 238 -2.39 -15.97 7.59
N ARG A 239 -1.26 -15.27 7.71
CA ARG A 239 -0.75 -14.75 8.97
C ARG A 239 -1.66 -13.67 9.57
N ILE A 240 -2.27 -12.82 8.75
CA ILE A 240 -3.30 -11.86 9.19
C ILE A 240 -4.48 -12.62 9.80
N LEU A 241 -4.98 -13.65 9.12
CA LEU A 241 -6.09 -14.47 9.62
C LEU A 241 -5.72 -15.19 10.92
N LEU A 242 -4.52 -15.75 11.02
CA LEU A 242 -3.98 -16.33 12.26
C LEU A 242 -3.97 -15.33 13.42
N TYR A 243 -3.55 -14.09 13.17
CA TYR A 243 -3.50 -13.04 14.19
C TYR A 243 -4.88 -12.77 14.80
N PHE A 244 -5.92 -12.70 13.97
CA PHE A 244 -7.29 -12.41 14.45
C PHE A 244 -8.03 -13.63 15.01
N THR A 245 -7.73 -14.84 14.55
CA THR A 245 -8.43 -16.07 14.97
C THR A 245 -7.82 -16.75 16.20
N SER A 246 -6.49 -16.67 16.39
CA SER A 246 -5.79 -17.31 17.52
C SER A 246 -6.23 -16.78 18.89
N SER A 247 -6.68 -15.53 18.96
CA SER A 247 -7.09 -14.88 20.22
C SER A 247 -8.50 -15.29 20.69
N ALA A 248 -9.29 -15.98 19.87
CA ALA A 248 -10.63 -16.42 20.26
C ALA A 248 -10.63 -17.69 21.14
N SER A 249 -9.48 -18.38 21.27
CA SER A 249 -9.39 -19.70 21.92
C SER A 249 -8.69 -19.69 23.30
N SER A 250 -8.05 -18.59 23.71
CA SER A 250 -7.50 -18.50 25.05
C SER A 250 -8.62 -18.24 26.04
N LYS A 251 -8.97 -19.28 26.83
CA LYS A 251 -9.79 -19.13 28.03
C LYS A 251 -9.23 -18.01 28.88
N GLN A 252 -10.00 -16.94 28.91
CA GLN A 252 -10.04 -15.82 29.84
C GLN A 252 -9.47 -16.20 31.21
N THR A 253 -8.29 -15.67 31.53
CA THR A 253 -7.93 -15.39 32.92
C THR A 253 -8.30 -13.94 33.13
N ASP A 254 -9.29 -13.73 33.98
CA ASP A 254 -9.78 -12.43 34.40
C ASP A 254 -8.64 -11.65 35.05
N ASP A 255 -8.06 -10.71 34.32
CA ASP A 255 -7.42 -9.54 34.92
C ASP A 255 -7.37 -8.38 33.92
N VAL A 256 -8.14 -7.34 34.28
CA VAL A 256 -7.92 -5.92 33.98
C VAL A 256 -7.99 -5.47 32.50
N ALA A 257 -9.22 -5.23 32.06
CA ALA A 257 -9.62 -4.03 31.29
C ALA A 257 -8.70 -3.52 30.16
N ASP A 258 -8.36 -4.31 29.13
CA ASP A 258 -8.03 -3.78 27.78
C ASP A 258 -7.92 -4.84 26.66
N GLN A 259 -8.65 -5.95 26.77
CA GLN A 259 -8.83 -6.88 25.65
C GLN A 259 -10.12 -6.54 24.90
N ASP A 260 -10.15 -5.37 24.27
CA ASP A 260 -11.05 -5.12 23.16
C ASP A 260 -10.93 -6.31 22.20
N ARG A 261 -12.03 -7.07 22.08
CA ARG A 261 -12.10 -8.25 21.21
C ARG A 261 -11.51 -7.84 19.86
N ARG A 262 -10.41 -8.48 19.44
CA ARG A 262 -9.75 -8.26 18.15
C ARG A 262 -10.68 -8.69 17.02
N VAL A 263 -11.71 -7.90 16.74
CA VAL A 263 -12.66 -8.17 15.67
C VAL A 263 -11.98 -7.84 14.36
N LEU A 264 -11.93 -8.82 13.45
CA LEU A 264 -11.50 -8.57 12.08
C LEU A 264 -12.52 -7.63 11.43
N GLY A 265 -12.10 -6.39 11.21
CA GLY A 265 -12.85 -5.40 10.44
C GLY A 265 -12.41 -5.42 8.97
N LEU A 266 -12.41 -4.24 8.32
CA LEU A 266 -11.83 -4.10 6.98
C LEU A 266 -10.30 -4.08 7.09
N VAL A 267 -9.59 -4.86 6.28
CA VAL A 267 -8.12 -4.76 6.18
C VAL A 267 -7.73 -4.18 4.82
N GLN A 268 -7.15 -2.99 4.83
CA GLN A 268 -6.64 -2.31 3.66
C GLN A 268 -5.32 -2.94 3.20
N LEU A 269 -5.27 -3.40 1.95
CA LEU A 269 -4.15 -4.17 1.39
C LEU A 269 -3.09 -3.29 0.69
N HIS A 270 -3.46 -2.06 0.35
CA HIS A 270 -2.59 -1.08 -0.28
C HIS A 270 -2.74 0.29 0.37
N THR A 271 -1.63 0.88 0.80
CA THR A 271 -1.56 2.29 1.18
C THR A 271 -0.59 3.03 0.27
N PRO A 272 -1.01 4.10 -0.43
CA PRO A 272 -0.13 4.91 -1.25
C PRO A 272 1.03 5.50 -0.44
N ARG A 273 2.23 5.58 -1.05
CA ARG A 273 3.41 6.16 -0.41
C ARG A 273 3.22 7.63 -0.02
N SER A 274 2.44 8.37 -0.79
CA SER A 274 2.08 9.77 -0.50
C SER A 274 1.42 9.95 0.86
N ILE A 275 0.67 8.93 1.31
CA ILE A 275 -0.03 8.90 2.60
C ILE A 275 0.92 8.47 3.73
N LEU A 276 2.03 7.79 3.41
CA LEU A 276 3.05 7.35 4.37
C LEU A 276 4.13 8.40 4.60
N ARG A 277 3.74 9.68 4.69
CA ARG A 277 4.63 10.77 5.07
C ARG A 277 4.55 11.01 6.58
N TYR A 278 5.62 11.54 7.16
CA TYR A 278 5.54 12.12 8.50
C TYR A 278 4.71 13.39 8.38
N THR A 279 3.52 13.40 8.98
CA THR A 279 2.61 14.54 8.92
C THR A 279 2.48 15.16 10.29
N PRO A 280 2.45 16.50 10.40
CA PRO A 280 2.31 17.17 11.70
C PRO A 280 0.95 16.92 12.36
N HIS A 281 -0.04 16.46 11.59
CA HIS A 281 -1.39 16.18 12.07
C HIS A 281 -1.55 14.77 12.69
N GLU A 282 -0.65 13.82 12.39
CA GLU A 282 -0.70 12.46 12.95
C GLU A 282 0.29 12.35 14.12
N SER A 283 -0.23 12.40 15.36
CA SER A 283 0.57 12.33 16.60
C SER A 283 1.44 11.08 16.67
N ALA A 284 0.92 9.92 16.25
CA ALA A 284 1.68 8.68 16.19
C ALA A 284 2.87 8.77 15.23
N SER A 285 2.71 9.43 14.07
CA SER A 285 3.81 9.63 13.11
C SER A 285 4.88 10.58 13.66
N LEU A 286 4.47 11.61 14.43
CA LEU A 286 5.40 12.50 15.09
C LEU A 286 6.17 11.77 16.19
N VAL A 287 5.49 11.00 17.03
CA VAL A 287 6.17 10.19 18.06
C VAL A 287 7.16 9.22 17.44
N GLU A 288 6.78 8.55 16.34
CA GLU A 288 7.67 7.69 15.56
C GLU A 288 8.89 8.49 15.07
N LEU A 289 8.69 9.65 14.42
CA LEU A 289 9.76 10.53 13.95
C LEU A 289 10.68 10.97 15.09
N PHE A 290 10.13 11.49 16.20
CA PHE A 290 10.89 11.92 17.37
C PHE A 290 11.69 10.76 17.98
N SER A 291 11.11 9.56 18.07
CA SER A 291 11.77 8.37 18.62
C SER A 291 12.95 7.93 17.76
N LEU A 292 12.76 7.85 16.44
CA LEU A 292 13.80 7.47 15.49
C LEU A 292 14.91 8.51 15.42
N SER A 293 14.55 9.79 15.40
CA SER A 293 15.50 10.89 15.45
C SER A 293 16.31 10.87 16.74
N SER A 294 15.67 10.60 17.87
CA SER A 294 16.35 10.50 19.16
C SER A 294 17.31 9.32 19.20
N LEU A 295 16.89 8.16 18.70
CA LEU A 295 17.71 6.96 18.61
C LEU A 295 18.94 7.20 17.71
N LEU A 296 18.74 7.75 16.51
CA LEU A 296 19.82 8.06 15.59
C LEU A 296 20.78 9.11 16.17
N THR A 297 20.23 10.14 16.83
CA THR A 297 21.02 11.16 17.53
C THR A 297 21.85 10.53 18.63
N PHE A 298 21.28 9.63 19.42
CA PHE A 298 21.99 8.91 20.47
C PHE A 298 23.12 8.04 19.90
N ILE A 299 22.88 7.30 18.82
CA ILE A 299 23.89 6.50 18.13
C ILE A 299 25.03 7.38 17.63
N LEU A 300 24.73 8.46 16.90
CA LEU A 300 25.75 9.39 16.40
C LEU A 300 26.53 10.04 17.55
N PHE A 301 25.84 10.38 18.64
CA PHE A 301 26.48 10.98 19.80
C PHE A 301 27.42 10.01 20.51
N PHE A 302 27.00 8.75 20.67
CA PHE A 302 27.75 7.70 21.36
C PHE A 302 28.93 7.16 20.56
N PHE A 303 28.82 7.08 19.23
CA PHE A 303 29.86 6.52 18.37
C PHE A 303 30.78 7.59 17.73
N CYS A 304 30.23 8.68 17.23
CA CYS A 304 30.99 9.67 16.46
C CYS A 304 31.45 10.86 17.31
N LEU A 305 30.71 11.19 18.37
CA LEU A 305 30.92 12.41 19.17
C LEU A 305 31.36 12.12 20.61
N ARG A 306 31.67 10.86 20.93
CA ARG A 306 32.14 10.40 22.25
C ARG A 306 33.33 11.19 22.78
N SER A 307 34.23 11.63 21.92
CA SER A 307 35.42 12.40 22.28
C SER A 307 35.13 13.85 22.70
N TRP A 308 33.89 14.33 22.52
CA TRP A 308 33.45 15.70 22.81
C TRP A 308 32.68 15.80 24.13
N TYR A 309 32.74 14.75 24.97
CA TYR A 309 32.08 14.64 26.27
C TYR A 309 32.70 15.60 27.29
N ARG A 310 32.15 16.81 27.39
CA ARG A 310 32.27 17.70 28.56
C ARG A 310 30.87 17.91 29.15
N PRO A 311 30.74 18.18 30.46
CA PRO A 311 29.46 18.01 31.18
C PRO A 311 28.28 18.67 30.47
N PHE A 312 27.17 17.92 30.40
CA PHE A 312 25.92 18.25 29.70
C PHE A 312 25.26 19.58 30.12
N PHE A 313 25.70 20.18 31.21
CA PHE A 313 25.09 21.37 31.82
C PHE A 313 25.54 22.72 31.23
N CYS A 314 26.29 22.71 30.12
CA CYS A 314 26.68 23.93 29.42
C CYS A 314 25.73 24.17 28.23
N VAL A 315 25.15 25.37 28.12
CA VAL A 315 24.15 25.76 27.08
C VAL A 315 24.60 25.38 25.66
N TYR A 316 25.91 25.41 25.40
CA TYR A 316 26.51 25.05 24.12
C TYR A 316 26.37 23.56 23.75
N ASN A 317 26.41 22.65 24.73
CA ASN A 317 26.22 21.21 24.50
C ASN A 317 24.75 20.91 24.18
N LEU A 318 23.81 21.62 24.82
CA LEU A 318 22.39 21.51 24.55
C LEU A 318 22.06 21.98 23.11
N LEU A 319 22.66 23.09 22.68
CA LEU A 319 22.50 23.60 21.31
C LEU A 319 23.06 22.62 20.27
N PHE A 320 24.23 22.03 20.55
CA PHE A 320 24.84 21.04 19.67
C PHE A 320 24.01 19.74 19.54
N VAL A 321 23.49 19.22 20.66
CA VAL A 321 22.57 18.06 20.66
C VAL A 321 21.29 18.39 19.89
N SER A 322 20.74 19.59 20.08
CA SER A 322 19.53 20.04 19.38
C SER A 322 19.74 20.12 17.86
N CYS A 323 20.87 20.67 17.40
CA CYS A 323 21.19 20.71 15.97
C CYS A 323 21.40 19.32 15.37
N THR A 324 22.06 18.42 16.12
CA THR A 324 22.23 17.03 15.68
C THR A 324 20.88 16.32 15.58
N PHE A 325 19.99 16.55 16.55
CA PHE A 325 18.62 16.04 16.52
C PHE A 325 17.81 16.52 15.31
N LEU A 326 17.93 17.80 14.97
CA LEU A 326 17.29 18.38 13.78
C LEU A 326 17.84 17.79 12.47
N LEU A 327 19.16 17.60 12.37
CA LEU A 327 19.79 16.89 11.24
C LEU A 327 19.23 15.47 11.11
N CYS A 328 19.18 14.71 12.20
CA CYS A 328 18.64 13.35 12.21
C CYS A 328 17.17 13.33 11.76
N THR A 329 16.38 14.27 12.26
CA THR A 329 14.97 14.44 11.87
C THR A 329 14.81 14.72 10.38
N PHE A 330 15.67 15.57 9.83
CA PHE A 330 15.70 15.85 8.40
C PHE A 330 16.09 14.61 7.58
N ILE A 331 17.14 13.88 7.98
CA ILE A 331 17.57 12.65 7.30
C ILE A 331 16.46 11.59 7.33
N ILE A 332 15.84 11.35 8.48
CA ILE A 332 14.75 10.36 8.62
C ILE A 332 13.54 10.77 7.78
N SER A 333 13.24 12.07 7.71
CA SER A 333 12.18 12.59 6.85
C SER A 333 12.49 12.41 5.36
N LEU A 334 13.75 12.58 4.94
CA LEU A 334 14.20 12.35 3.55
C LEU A 334 14.13 10.87 3.15
N VAL A 335 14.52 9.95 4.04
CA VAL A 335 14.35 8.51 3.80
C VAL A 335 12.87 8.17 3.63
N GLY A 336 12.00 8.83 4.38
CA GLY A 336 10.55 8.66 4.34
C GLY A 336 10.07 7.49 5.20
N ARG A 337 8.95 7.69 5.90
CA ARG A 337 8.35 6.69 6.80
C ARG A 337 8.04 5.38 6.07
N GLY A 338 7.54 5.45 4.84
CA GLY A 338 7.26 4.26 4.02
C GLY A 338 8.49 3.35 3.80
N ASN A 339 9.65 3.93 3.48
CA ASN A 339 10.88 3.15 3.29
C ASN A 339 11.37 2.57 4.61
N TRP A 340 11.37 3.36 5.68
CA TRP A 340 11.75 2.89 7.02
C TRP A 340 10.91 1.69 7.48
N LEU A 341 9.59 1.76 7.31
CA LEU A 341 8.67 0.65 7.63
C LEU A 341 8.96 -0.61 6.80
N ILE A 342 9.31 -0.47 5.53
CA ILE A 342 9.72 -1.60 4.67
C ILE A 342 11.03 -2.22 5.20
N TYR A 343 12.02 -1.40 5.58
CA TYR A 343 13.28 -1.91 6.15
C TYR A 343 13.06 -2.64 7.46
N LEU A 344 12.26 -2.07 8.38
CA LEU A 344 11.89 -2.73 9.63
C LEU A 344 11.20 -4.08 9.37
N HIS A 345 10.27 -4.12 8.41
CA HIS A 345 9.61 -5.37 8.04
C HIS A 345 10.60 -6.42 7.51
N ARG A 346 11.54 -6.01 6.65
CA ARG A 346 12.58 -6.92 6.14
C ARG A 346 13.51 -7.42 7.25
N ALA A 347 13.83 -6.58 8.23
CA ALA A 347 14.75 -6.92 9.31
C ALA A 347 14.13 -7.83 10.37
N PHE A 348 12.86 -7.59 10.73
CA PHE A 348 12.21 -8.30 11.85
C PHE A 348 11.21 -9.37 11.40
N HIS A 349 10.94 -9.49 10.10
CA HIS A 349 9.88 -10.35 9.53
C HIS A 349 8.50 -10.20 10.19
N HIS A 350 8.31 -9.15 11.00
CA HIS A 350 7.05 -8.83 11.63
C HIS A 350 6.16 -8.16 10.61
N GLN A 351 5.08 -8.85 10.25
CA GLN A 351 3.93 -8.18 9.70
C GLN A 351 3.29 -7.38 10.82
N SER A 352 3.21 -6.08 10.63
CA SER A 352 2.39 -5.24 11.48
C SER A 352 1.07 -5.02 10.75
N VAL A 353 0.05 -5.78 11.14
CA VAL A 353 -1.32 -5.29 10.95
C VAL A 353 -1.46 -4.21 12.00
N THR A 354 -1.37 -2.95 11.58
CA THR A 354 -1.54 -1.82 12.49
C THR A 354 -2.98 -1.35 12.38
N ILE A 355 -3.58 -0.98 13.52
CA ILE A 355 -4.80 -0.18 13.50
C ILE A 355 -4.48 1.03 12.64
N SER A 356 -5.28 1.28 11.61
CA SER A 356 -5.14 2.53 10.89
C SER A 356 -5.70 3.61 11.79
N ALA A 357 -4.84 4.30 12.55
CA ALA A 357 -5.25 5.41 13.42
C ALA A 357 -6.05 6.48 12.65
N TYR A 358 -5.81 6.56 11.34
CA TYR A 358 -6.67 7.20 10.35
C TYR A 358 -6.68 6.29 9.12
N PRO A 359 -7.74 5.52 8.86
CA PRO A 359 -7.89 4.87 7.57
C PRO A 359 -8.01 5.99 6.56
N SER A 360 -7.05 6.10 5.65
CA SER A 360 -7.11 7.14 4.64
C SER A 360 -8.38 6.91 3.81
N ALA A 361 -9.41 7.70 4.10
CA ALA A 361 -10.67 7.72 3.40
C ALA A 361 -10.53 7.67 1.86
N PRO A 362 -9.50 8.27 1.21
CA PRO A 362 -9.34 8.15 -0.24
C PRO A 362 -8.85 6.80 -0.76
N SER A 363 -8.19 5.97 0.07
CA SER A 363 -7.63 4.66 -0.37
C SER A 363 -8.40 3.46 0.17
N THR A 364 -9.40 3.70 1.03
CA THR A 364 -10.27 2.66 1.56
C THR A 364 -11.11 2.09 0.41
N GLY A 365 -11.05 0.81 0.08
CA GLY A 365 -11.86 0.25 -1.04
C GLY A 365 -11.19 0.25 -2.42
N ALA A 366 -9.90 0.58 -2.50
CA ALA A 366 -9.03 0.28 -3.63
C ALA A 366 -8.59 -1.18 -3.65
N SER A 367 -8.13 -1.64 -2.50
CA SER A 367 -7.88 -3.02 -2.23
C SER A 367 -8.14 -3.31 -0.76
N ALA A 368 -9.06 -4.24 -0.49
CA ALA A 368 -9.57 -4.49 0.85
C ALA A 368 -9.89 -5.95 1.06
N LEU A 369 -9.55 -6.47 2.23
CA LEU A 369 -10.02 -7.76 2.74
C LEU A 369 -11.19 -7.51 3.70
N LEU A 370 -12.27 -8.25 3.47
CA LEU A 370 -13.52 -8.18 4.21
C LEU A 370 -13.97 -9.61 4.54
N THR A 371 -14.71 -9.78 5.64
CA THR A 371 -15.54 -10.99 5.79
C THR A 371 -16.66 -10.97 4.74
N ALA A 372 -17.16 -12.14 4.32
CA ALA A 372 -18.28 -12.22 3.39
C ALA A 372 -19.52 -11.48 3.93
N LYS A 373 -19.75 -11.52 5.24
CA LYS A 373 -20.81 -10.75 5.92
C LYS A 373 -20.62 -9.24 5.75
N GLN A 374 -19.42 -8.72 5.98
CA GLN A 374 -19.12 -7.30 5.79
C GLN A 374 -19.22 -6.91 4.31
N ALA A 375 -18.74 -7.75 3.39
CA ALA A 375 -18.83 -7.50 1.96
C ALA A 375 -20.28 -7.36 1.48
N ARG A 376 -21.19 -8.23 1.94
CA ARG A 376 -22.64 -8.09 1.70
C ARG A 376 -23.18 -6.78 2.25
N ALA A 377 -22.93 -6.51 3.53
CA ALA A 377 -23.50 -5.34 4.19
C ALA A 377 -23.00 -4.01 3.60
N VAL A 378 -21.72 -3.94 3.19
CA VAL A 378 -21.17 -2.81 2.45
C VAL A 378 -21.78 -2.72 1.05
N GLY A 379 -21.90 -3.84 0.33
CA GLY A 379 -22.53 -3.89 -0.99
C GLY A 379 -23.97 -3.37 -0.96
N ASP A 380 -24.76 -3.84 0.01
CA ASP A 380 -26.14 -3.41 0.23
C ASP A 380 -26.22 -1.92 0.57
N PHE A 381 -25.34 -1.43 1.45
CA PHE A 381 -25.25 0.00 1.78
C PHE A 381 -24.94 0.86 0.56
N LEU A 382 -23.93 0.51 -0.23
CA LEU A 382 -23.58 1.27 -1.44
C LEU A 382 -24.70 1.24 -2.49
N ASN A 383 -25.50 0.17 -2.53
CA ASN A 383 -26.66 0.04 -3.40
C ASN A 383 -27.84 0.94 -3.02
N THR A 384 -27.88 1.49 -1.80
CA THR A 384 -28.94 2.42 -1.35
C THR A 384 -28.85 3.80 -1.99
N PHE A 385 -27.67 4.21 -2.45
CA PHE A 385 -27.47 5.54 -3.02
C PHE A 385 -27.99 5.62 -4.45
N SER A 386 -28.76 6.68 -4.73
CA SER A 386 -29.12 7.06 -6.09
C SER A 386 -28.02 7.92 -6.72
N CYS A 387 -27.82 7.84 -8.03
CA CYS A 387 -26.80 8.67 -8.68
C CYS A 387 -27.09 10.16 -8.61
N LYS A 388 -28.38 10.54 -8.56
CA LYS A 388 -28.75 11.94 -8.35
C LYS A 388 -28.21 12.48 -7.03
N GLU A 389 -28.21 11.68 -5.97
CA GLU A 389 -27.65 12.07 -4.68
C GLU A 389 -26.12 12.10 -4.69
N LEU A 390 -25.48 11.16 -5.38
CA LEU A 390 -24.02 11.10 -5.49
C LEU A 390 -23.47 12.25 -6.35
N ASP A 391 -24.15 12.59 -7.44
CA ASP A 391 -23.74 13.66 -8.36
C ASP A 391 -23.87 15.05 -7.73
N VAL A 392 -24.87 15.27 -6.86
CA VAL A 392 -25.01 16.51 -6.07
C VAL A 392 -23.88 16.64 -5.05
N ARG A 393 -23.35 15.52 -4.56
CA ARG A 393 -22.25 15.47 -3.60
C ARG A 393 -20.93 15.26 -4.34
N GLN A 394 -20.50 16.27 -5.11
CA GLN A 394 -19.31 16.25 -5.99
C GLN A 394 -17.99 15.73 -5.38
N SER A 395 -17.88 15.61 -4.05
CA SER A 395 -16.69 15.12 -3.32
C SER A 395 -16.81 13.70 -2.74
N VAL A 396 -17.91 12.96 -2.99
CA VAL A 396 -18.13 11.65 -2.36
C VAL A 396 -17.58 10.53 -3.25
N SER A 397 -16.39 10.03 -2.92
CA SER A 397 -15.84 8.83 -3.55
C SER A 397 -16.33 7.55 -2.87
N LYS A 398 -16.28 6.41 -3.58
CA LYS A 398 -16.59 5.08 -3.02
C LYS A 398 -15.81 4.79 -1.74
N ALA A 399 -14.59 5.29 -1.68
CA ALA A 399 -13.68 5.08 -0.58
C ALA A 399 -14.15 5.78 0.71
N HIS A 400 -14.65 7.02 0.55
CA HIS A 400 -15.29 7.77 1.63
C HIS A 400 -16.59 7.10 2.11
N LEU A 401 -17.40 6.54 1.19
CA LEU A 401 -18.63 5.84 1.55
C LEU A 401 -18.36 4.56 2.35
N ILE A 402 -17.39 3.74 1.91
CA ILE A 402 -17.00 2.53 2.63
C ILE A 402 -16.43 2.89 4.01
N HIS A 403 -15.57 3.92 4.09
CA HIS A 403 -15.07 4.41 5.36
C HIS A 403 -16.20 4.86 6.30
N HIS A 404 -17.14 5.66 5.79
CA HIS A 404 -18.30 6.13 6.54
C HIS A 404 -19.17 4.97 7.06
N TYR A 405 -19.38 3.93 6.23
CA TYR A 405 -20.09 2.73 6.66
C TYR A 405 -19.37 2.04 7.83
N MET A 406 -18.06 1.83 7.73
CA MET A 406 -17.27 1.19 8.78
C MET A 406 -17.29 2.01 10.09
N SER A 407 -17.13 3.33 10.00
CA SER A 407 -17.11 4.20 11.17
C SER A 407 -18.46 4.26 11.88
N THR A 408 -19.56 4.36 11.13
CA THR A 408 -20.92 4.40 11.70
C THR A 408 -21.33 3.08 12.35
N HIS A 409 -20.76 1.96 11.92
CA HIS A 409 -21.03 0.64 12.48
C HIS A 409 -19.97 0.17 13.49
N ASN A 410 -19.06 1.06 13.92
CA ASN A 410 -17.95 0.74 14.84
C ASN A 410 -17.10 -0.46 14.39
N VAL A 411 -16.92 -0.63 13.08
CA VAL A 411 -16.07 -1.68 12.52
C VAL A 411 -14.66 -1.13 12.36
N PRO A 412 -13.63 -1.75 12.96
CA PRO A 412 -12.27 -1.23 12.87
C PRO A 412 -11.73 -1.35 11.44
N ILE A 413 -10.92 -0.39 11.02
CA ILE A 413 -10.17 -0.48 9.76
C ILE A 413 -8.69 -0.68 10.07
N TRP A 414 -8.17 -1.77 9.55
CA TRP A 414 -6.78 -2.20 9.69
C TRP A 414 -6.02 -1.90 8.40
N ARG A 415 -4.70 -1.72 8.49
CA ARG A 415 -3.83 -1.57 7.32
C ARG A 415 -2.69 -2.58 7.34
N THR A 416 -2.33 -3.09 6.17
CA THR A 416 -1.15 -3.97 6.03
C THR A 416 0.11 -3.16 5.79
N MET A 417 1.15 -3.42 6.59
CA MET A 417 2.51 -2.95 6.32
C MET A 417 3.47 -4.15 6.31
N PRO A 418 4.10 -4.46 5.16
CA PRO A 418 4.07 -3.76 3.87
C PRO A 418 2.77 -4.01 3.08
N ASN A 419 2.54 -3.20 2.04
CA ASN A 419 1.43 -3.41 1.10
C ASN A 419 1.49 -4.82 0.49
N LEU A 420 0.35 -5.49 0.42
CA LEU A 420 0.21 -6.81 -0.18
C LEU A 420 -0.05 -6.76 -1.68
N VAL A 421 -0.54 -5.62 -2.17
CA VAL A 421 -0.69 -5.32 -3.59
C VAL A 421 0.04 -4.03 -3.97
N GLU A 422 0.53 -3.99 -5.20
CA GLU A 422 1.19 -2.84 -5.79
C GLU A 422 0.26 -2.19 -6.82
N HIS A 423 0.04 -0.89 -6.69
CA HIS A 423 -0.75 -0.13 -7.64
C HIS A 423 0.13 0.31 -8.82
N ARG A 424 -0.32 0.10 -10.06
CA ARG A 424 0.46 0.39 -11.28
C ARG A 424 -0.25 1.25 -12.33
N GLY A 425 -1.45 1.77 -12.02
CA GLY A 425 -2.14 2.72 -12.90
C GLY A 425 -1.48 4.11 -12.89
N LEU A 426 -1.30 4.71 -14.07
CA LEU A 426 -0.96 6.13 -14.25
C LEU A 426 -2.17 7.05 -14.01
N TYR A 427 -3.37 6.54 -14.32
CA TYR A 427 -4.66 7.20 -14.15
C TYR A 427 -5.64 6.26 -13.46
N SER A 428 -5.34 5.92 -12.23
CA SER A 428 -6.36 5.35 -11.37
C SER A 428 -7.31 6.45 -10.91
N MET A 429 -8.58 6.11 -10.65
CA MET A 429 -9.49 7.06 -10.01
C MET A 429 -9.04 7.48 -8.60
N TYR A 430 -7.96 6.88 -8.08
CA TYR A 430 -7.25 7.29 -6.86
C TYR A 430 -6.31 8.48 -7.05
N GLN A 431 -5.88 8.78 -8.27
CA GLN A 431 -4.82 9.75 -8.55
C GLN A 431 -5.31 11.12 -9.04
N MET A 432 -6.63 11.34 -9.21
CA MET A 432 -7.12 12.66 -9.65
C MET A 432 -6.79 13.79 -8.66
N ASP A 433 -6.45 13.48 -7.40
CA ASP A 433 -5.99 14.45 -6.39
C ASP A 433 -4.46 14.48 -6.20
N VAL A 434 -3.69 13.66 -6.92
CA VAL A 434 -2.23 13.58 -6.78
C VAL A 434 -1.58 14.08 -8.05
N ASN A 435 -0.93 15.25 -7.96
CA ASN A 435 -0.12 15.81 -9.02
C ASN A 435 0.80 14.72 -9.62
N PRO A 436 0.71 14.43 -10.93
CA PRO A 436 1.45 13.34 -11.57
C PRO A 436 2.98 13.49 -11.44
N HIS A 437 3.46 14.70 -11.14
CA HIS A 437 4.87 15.00 -10.86
C HIS A 437 5.33 14.59 -9.44
N VAL A 438 4.42 14.08 -8.60
CA VAL A 438 4.70 13.65 -7.22
C VAL A 438 4.76 12.11 -7.12
N ILE A 439 4.61 11.40 -8.24
CA ILE A 439 4.56 9.94 -8.29
C ILE A 439 5.98 9.37 -8.45
N GLU A 440 6.63 9.12 -7.30
CA GLU A 440 7.39 7.90 -6.95
C GLU A 440 7.75 7.84 -5.45
#